data_AF-A0A944UL12-F1
#
_entry.id   AF-A0A944UL12-F1
#
_cell.length_a   1.000
_cell.length_b   1.000
_cell.length_c   1.000
_cell.angle_alpha   90.00
_cell.angle_beta   90.00
_cell.angle_gamma   90.00
#
_symmetry.space_group_name_H-M   'P 1'
#
loop_
_entity.id
_entity.type
_entity.pdbx_description
1 polymer ?
#
loop_
_entity_poly.entity_id
_entity_poly.type
_entity_poly.pdbx_seq_one_letter_code
_entity_poly.pdbx_strand_id
1 'polypeptide(L)'
;MSKNLGQYKQELQTRECLVQAIYQYIFNATSLNLLIEQFLAENTPKKINVPYFKTRLKNIFEQADDLKEITRNLKDTEGENLEMIDEAVLWLGMVEIRANELPHPVVMDECIRLAKKFSNPNSFKFINAKLDEWLKANQKDWLTKNN
;
A
#
# COMPACT_ATOMS: atom_id res chain seq x y z
N MET A 1 -20.06 -13.29 -5.97
CA MET A 1 -19.38 -14.54 -5.57
C MET A 1 -18.24 -14.17 -4.64
N SER A 2 -18.34 -14.56 -3.37
CA SER A 2 -17.25 -14.43 -2.39
C SER A 2 -16.09 -15.31 -2.86
N LYS A 3 -15.03 -14.70 -3.43
CA LYS A 3 -13.79 -15.41 -3.74
C LYS A 3 -13.30 -16.05 -2.43
N ASN A 4 -13.05 -17.35 -2.46
CA ASN A 4 -12.45 -18.05 -1.32
C ASN A 4 -11.02 -17.51 -1.14
N LEU A 5 -10.88 -16.53 -0.25
CA LEU A 5 -9.62 -15.88 0.10
C LEU A 5 -8.64 -16.85 0.79
N GLY A 6 -9.09 -18.04 1.19
CA GLY A 6 -8.25 -19.07 1.82
C GLY A 6 -7.08 -19.52 0.96
N GLN A 7 -7.20 -19.45 -0.37
CA GLN A 7 -6.10 -19.80 -1.27
C GLN A 7 -5.02 -18.72 -1.39
N TYR A 8 -5.30 -17.47 -0.98
CA TYR A 8 -4.37 -16.33 -1.06
C TYR A 8 -3.91 -15.86 0.33
N LYS A 9 -3.97 -16.74 1.33
CA LYS A 9 -3.73 -16.36 2.72
C LYS A 9 -2.35 -15.74 2.93
N GLN A 10 -1.34 -16.21 2.20
CA GLN A 10 0.01 -15.66 2.29
C GLN A 10 0.08 -14.23 1.73
N GLU A 11 -0.52 -13.96 0.59
CA GLU A 11 -0.54 -12.64 -0.04
C GLU A 11 -1.28 -11.62 0.83
N LEU A 12 -2.41 -12.02 1.42
CA LEU A 12 -3.19 -11.17 2.32
C LEU A 12 -2.39 -10.79 3.56
N GLN A 13 -1.73 -11.77 4.19
CA GLN A 13 -0.87 -11.55 5.35
C GLN A 13 0.36 -10.72 4.99
N THR A 14 0.91 -10.90 3.79
CA THR A 14 2.08 -10.12 3.35
C THR A 14 1.74 -8.65 3.19
N ARG A 15 0.58 -8.32 2.61
CA ARG A 15 0.11 -6.93 2.50
C ARG A 15 -0.13 -6.29 3.87
N GLU A 16 -0.63 -7.06 4.83
CA GLU A 16 -0.81 -6.59 6.20
C GLU A 16 0.52 -6.21 6.84
N CYS A 17 1.55 -7.06 6.70
CA CYS A 17 2.90 -6.74 7.14
C CYS A 17 3.47 -5.51 6.41
N LEU A 18 3.22 -5.36 5.11
CA LEU A 18 3.67 -4.20 4.34
C LEU A 18 3.06 -2.91 4.89
N VAL A 19 1.74 -2.87 5.13
CA VAL A 19 1.09 -1.68 5.70
C VAL A 19 1.67 -1.32 7.07
N GLN A 20 1.92 -2.31 7.93
CA GLN A 20 2.54 -2.08 9.23
C GLN A 20 3.96 -1.52 9.11
N ALA A 21 4.78 -2.07 8.19
CA ALA A 21 6.14 -1.61 7.95
C ALA A 21 6.15 -0.17 7.39
N ILE A 22 5.23 0.15 6.48
CA ILE A 22 5.06 1.50 5.94
C ILE A 22 4.64 2.47 7.04
N TYR A 23 3.64 2.11 7.85
CA TYR A 23 3.19 2.92 8.97
C TYR A 23 4.35 3.24 9.94
N GLN A 24 5.14 2.22 10.30
CA GLN A 24 6.32 2.41 11.14
C GLN A 24 7.33 3.36 10.50
N TYR A 25 7.58 3.23 9.20
CA TYR A 25 8.47 4.13 8.46
C TYR A 25 7.96 5.59 8.41
N ILE A 26 6.65 5.80 8.21
CA ILE A 26 6.04 7.14 8.24
C ILE A 26 6.12 7.74 9.65
N PHE A 27 5.91 6.92 10.70
CA PHE A 27 6.00 7.35 12.09
C PHE A 27 7.41 7.75 12.50
N ASN A 28 8.38 6.92 12.12
CA ASN A 28 9.78 7.16 12.40
C ASN A 28 10.65 6.59 11.29
N ALA A 29 11.43 7.46 10.66
CA ALA A 29 12.34 7.09 9.60
C ALA A 29 13.28 5.97 10.08
N THR A 30 13.08 4.78 9.51
CA THR A 30 13.80 3.56 9.86
C THR A 30 14.47 3.01 8.61
N SER A 31 15.63 2.36 8.73
CA SER A 31 16.31 1.80 7.56
C SER A 31 15.57 0.59 6.99
N LEU A 32 15.63 0.42 5.66
CA LEU A 32 15.00 -0.69 4.94
C LEU A 32 15.42 -2.06 5.51
N ASN A 33 16.73 -2.25 5.73
CA ASN A 33 17.25 -3.52 6.22
C ASN A 33 16.74 -3.86 7.62
N LEU A 34 16.66 -2.86 8.52
CA LEU A 34 16.16 -3.08 9.87
C LEU A 34 14.68 -3.49 9.87
N LEU A 35 13.85 -2.84 9.05
CA LEU A 35 12.45 -3.24 8.89
C LEU A 35 12.32 -4.65 8.30
N ILE A 36 13.12 -4.99 7.29
CA ILE A 36 13.11 -6.35 6.73
C ILE A 36 13.46 -7.38 7.81
N GLU A 37 14.54 -7.17 8.55
CA GLU A 37 14.98 -8.10 9.60
C GLU A 37 13.93 -8.24 10.70
N GLN A 38 13.39 -7.12 11.19
CA GLN A 38 12.35 -7.12 12.23
C GLN A 38 11.11 -7.91 11.79
N PHE A 39 10.54 -7.58 10.63
CA PHE A 39 9.30 -8.22 10.17
C PHE A 39 9.50 -9.71 9.82
N LEU A 40 10.69 -10.11 9.36
CA LEU A 40 10.99 -11.52 9.12
C LEU A 40 11.28 -12.32 10.40
N ALA A 41 11.78 -11.67 11.45
CA ALA A 41 11.95 -12.30 12.76
C ALA A 41 10.59 -12.54 13.44
N GLU A 42 9.65 -11.60 13.28
CA GLU A 42 8.31 -11.67 13.88
C GLU A 42 7.34 -12.57 13.09
N ASN A 43 7.60 -12.82 11.79
CA ASN A 43 6.70 -13.58 10.92
C ASN A 43 7.32 -14.88 10.39
N THR A 44 6.60 -15.99 10.52
CA THR A 44 7.04 -17.27 9.95
C THR A 44 6.99 -17.23 8.41
N PRO A 45 8.02 -17.72 7.69
CA PRO A 45 8.02 -17.74 6.22
C PRO A 45 6.88 -18.53 5.57
N LYS A 46 6.21 -19.44 6.31
CA LYS A 46 5.01 -20.15 5.84
C LYS A 46 3.74 -19.29 5.84
N LYS A 47 3.77 -18.13 6.51
CA LYS A 47 2.63 -17.20 6.66
C LYS A 47 2.71 -16.03 5.68
N ILE A 48 3.90 -15.61 5.28
CA ILE A 48 4.09 -14.49 4.36
C ILE A 48 4.92 -14.89 3.15
N ASN A 49 4.65 -14.25 2.02
CA ASN A 49 5.46 -14.33 0.83
C ASN A 49 6.68 -13.40 1.00
N VAL A 50 7.79 -13.97 1.47
CA VAL A 50 9.02 -13.22 1.79
C VAL A 50 9.62 -12.49 0.57
N PRO A 51 9.75 -13.11 -0.62
CA PRO A 51 10.21 -12.39 -1.82
C PRO A 51 9.33 -11.18 -2.16
N TYR A 52 8.00 -11.34 -2.08
CA TYR A 52 7.06 -10.26 -2.33
C TYR A 52 7.22 -9.11 -1.32
N PHE A 53 7.30 -9.44 -0.03
CA PHE A 53 7.51 -8.48 1.04
C PHE A 53 8.77 -7.63 0.82
N LYS A 54 9.92 -8.29 0.59
CA LYS A 54 11.20 -7.60 0.39
C LYS A 54 11.17 -6.68 -0.83
N THR A 55 10.64 -7.19 -1.95
CA THR A 55 10.56 -6.44 -3.21
C THR A 55 9.68 -5.21 -3.04
N ARG A 56 8.49 -5.35 -2.45
CA ARG A 56 7.58 -4.24 -2.25
C ARG A 56 8.11 -3.21 -1.27
N LEU A 57 8.68 -3.65 -0.14
CA LEU A 57 9.25 -2.72 0.83
C LEU A 57 10.41 -1.94 0.23
N LYS A 58 11.25 -2.56 -0.60
CA LYS A 58 12.29 -1.87 -1.37
C LYS A 58 11.68 -0.82 -2.31
N ASN A 59 10.68 -1.19 -3.12
CA ASN A 59 10.02 -0.27 -4.05
C ASN A 59 9.39 0.94 -3.33
N ILE A 60 8.84 0.74 -2.11
CA ILE A 60 8.31 1.80 -1.27
C ILE A 60 9.42 2.78 -0.87
N PHE A 61 10.57 2.27 -0.43
CA PHE A 61 11.70 3.11 -0.05
C PHE A 61 12.27 3.90 -1.24
N GLU A 62 12.36 3.28 -2.41
CA GLU A 62 12.81 3.94 -3.65
C GLU A 62 11.88 5.06 -4.11
N GLN A 63 10.60 4.99 -3.75
CA GLN A 63 9.57 5.96 -4.12
C GLN A 63 9.12 6.85 -2.96
N ALA A 64 9.77 6.76 -1.80
CA ALA A 64 9.26 7.35 -0.56
C ALA A 64 9.08 8.86 -0.65
N ASP A 65 9.99 9.58 -1.29
CA ASP A 65 9.92 11.04 -1.38
C ASP A 65 8.78 11.51 -2.30
N ASP A 66 8.58 10.84 -3.43
CA ASP A 66 7.44 11.07 -4.32
C ASP A 66 6.11 10.72 -3.64
N LEU A 67 6.05 9.60 -2.93
CA LEU A 67 4.86 9.20 -2.17
C LEU A 67 4.51 10.23 -1.08
N LYS A 68 5.50 10.75 -0.35
CA LYS A 68 5.31 11.82 0.64
C LYS A 68 4.77 13.10 0.01
N GLU A 69 5.27 13.48 -1.17
CA GLU A 69 4.80 14.66 -1.88
C GLU A 69 3.34 14.51 -2.29
N ILE A 70 2.99 13.36 -2.88
CA ILE A 70 1.61 13.04 -3.28
C ILE A 70 0.68 13.10 -2.07
N THR A 71 1.02 12.44 -0.97
CA THR A 71 0.14 12.38 0.22
C THR A 71 0.10 13.69 1.00
N ARG A 72 1.14 14.52 0.92
CA ARG A 72 1.11 15.89 1.45
C ARG A 72 0.12 16.77 0.68
N ASN A 73 0.15 16.72 -0.65
CA ASN A 73 -0.81 17.48 -1.48
C ASN A 73 -2.26 17.07 -1.19
N LEU A 74 -2.50 15.76 -0.95
CA LEU A 74 -3.82 15.28 -0.54
C LEU A 74 -4.28 15.88 0.81
N LYS A 75 -3.38 16.03 1.79
CA LYS A 75 -3.69 16.66 3.09
C LYS A 75 -4.08 18.13 2.94
N ASP A 76 -3.34 18.87 2.10
CA ASP A 76 -3.55 20.31 1.91
C ASP A 76 -4.88 20.62 1.21
N THR A 77 -5.38 19.71 0.37
CA THR A 77 -6.59 19.94 -0.42
C THR A 77 -7.88 19.64 0.35
N GLU A 78 -7.85 18.70 1.29
CA GLU A 78 -9.06 18.20 1.96
C GLU A 78 -9.39 18.93 3.26
N GLY A 79 -8.44 19.66 3.86
CA GLY A 79 -8.63 20.23 5.20
C GLY A 79 -8.87 19.17 6.31
N GLU A 80 -8.81 17.89 5.95
CA GLU A 80 -8.94 16.73 6.82
C GLU A 80 -7.55 16.16 7.13
N ASN A 81 -7.36 15.73 8.39
CA ASN A 81 -6.14 15.04 8.79
C ASN A 81 -6.13 13.63 8.22
N LEU A 82 -5.35 13.40 7.16
CA LEU A 82 -5.03 12.04 6.70
C LEU A 82 -4.34 11.28 7.83
N GLU A 83 -4.99 10.25 8.35
CA GLU A 83 -4.39 9.37 9.35
C GLU A 83 -3.20 8.63 8.73
N MET A 84 -2.15 8.43 9.52
CA MET A 84 -0.92 7.77 9.06
C MET A 84 -1.16 6.34 8.57
N ILE A 85 -2.16 5.65 9.13
CA ILE A 85 -2.54 4.32 8.67
C ILE A 85 -3.19 4.35 7.28
N ASP A 86 -4.00 5.37 6.99
CA ASP A 86 -4.60 5.57 5.68
C ASP A 86 -3.52 5.95 4.66
N GLU A 87 -2.57 6.79 5.06
CA GLU A 87 -1.37 7.12 4.27
C GLU A 87 -0.57 5.86 3.91
N ALA A 88 -0.36 4.95 4.86
CA ALA A 88 0.34 3.69 4.62
C ALA A 88 -0.37 2.79 3.62
N VAL A 89 -1.71 2.73 3.67
CA VAL A 89 -2.52 1.95 2.71
C VAL A 89 -2.47 2.58 1.31
N LEU A 90 -2.52 3.92 1.23
CA LEU A 90 -2.38 4.65 -0.03
C LEU A 90 -1.02 4.37 -0.68
N TRP A 91 0.07 4.44 0.08
CA TRP A 91 1.42 4.16 -0.41
C TRP A 91 1.52 2.75 -0.99
N LEU A 92 1.00 1.74 -0.27
CA LEU A 92 1.01 0.37 -0.77
C LEU A 92 0.22 0.24 -2.08
N GLY A 93 -0.98 0.84 -2.14
CA GLY A 93 -1.83 0.82 -3.34
C GLY A 93 -1.14 1.46 -4.55
N MET A 94 -0.56 2.64 -4.37
CA MET A 94 0.18 3.35 -5.43
C MET A 94 1.37 2.52 -5.93
N VAL A 95 2.17 1.95 -5.03
CA VAL A 95 3.33 1.14 -5.40
C VAL A 95 2.92 -0.14 -6.12
N GLU A 96 1.88 -0.85 -5.66
CA GLU A 96 1.37 -2.05 -6.33
C GLU A 96 0.79 -1.74 -7.71
N ILE A 97 0.07 -0.62 -7.84
CA ILE A 97 -0.43 -0.14 -9.13
C ILE A 97 0.72 0.16 -10.08
N ARG A 98 1.75 0.90 -9.63
CA ARG A 98 2.92 1.24 -10.44
C ARG A 98 3.72 0.01 -10.88
N ALA A 99 3.76 -1.04 -10.05
CA ALA A 99 4.42 -2.29 -10.40
C ALA A 99 3.69 -3.04 -11.54
N ASN A 100 2.38 -2.81 -11.71
CA ASN A 100 1.55 -3.38 -12.76
C ASN A 100 1.61 -4.93 -12.86
N GLU A 101 1.78 -5.59 -11.71
CA GLU A 101 1.83 -7.07 -11.62
C GLU A 101 0.44 -7.69 -11.36
N LEU A 102 -0.53 -6.86 -10.94
CA LEU A 102 -1.90 -7.27 -10.65
C LEU A 102 -2.89 -6.28 -11.28
N PRO A 103 -4.09 -6.73 -11.68
CA PRO A 103 -5.12 -5.82 -12.17
C PRO A 103 -5.46 -4.76 -11.12
N HIS A 104 -5.55 -3.49 -11.53
CA HIS A 104 -5.88 -2.37 -10.63
C HIS A 104 -7.10 -2.64 -9.73
N PRO A 105 -8.22 -3.22 -10.22
CA PRO A 105 -9.36 -3.51 -9.35
C PRO A 105 -9.02 -4.45 -8.17
N VAL A 106 -8.09 -5.39 -8.36
CA VAL A 106 -7.63 -6.29 -7.29
C VAL A 106 -6.83 -5.51 -6.24
N VAL A 107 -5.97 -4.59 -6.67
CA VAL A 107 -5.21 -3.73 -5.74
C VAL A 107 -6.16 -2.82 -4.96
N MET A 108 -7.16 -2.23 -5.63
CA MET A 108 -8.19 -1.39 -5.00
C MET A 108 -8.99 -2.16 -3.95
N ASP A 109 -9.45 -3.37 -4.27
CA ASP A 109 -10.17 -4.25 -3.34
C ASP A 109 -9.33 -4.57 -2.09
N GLU A 110 -8.02 -4.81 -2.27
CA GLU A 110 -7.10 -5.08 -1.17
C GLU A 110 -6.84 -3.83 -0.31
N CYS A 111 -6.68 -2.65 -0.91
CA CYS A 111 -6.59 -1.39 -0.16
C CYS A 111 -7.85 -1.15 0.68
N ILE A 112 -9.05 -1.39 0.14
CA ILE A 112 -10.31 -1.31 0.89
C ILE A 112 -10.35 -2.32 2.04
N ARG A 113 -9.88 -3.55 1.80
CA ARG A 113 -9.80 -4.59 2.85
C ARG A 113 -8.85 -4.19 3.98
N LEU A 114 -7.68 -3.64 3.64
CA LEU A 114 -6.68 -3.19 4.61
C LEU A 114 -7.18 -1.99 5.40
N ALA A 115 -7.84 -1.03 4.74
CA ALA A 115 -8.50 0.11 5.39
C ALA A 115 -9.52 -0.36 6.42
N LYS A 116 -10.41 -1.29 6.05
CA LYS A 116 -11.39 -1.87 6.98
C LYS A 116 -10.77 -2.65 8.13
N LYS A 117 -9.55 -3.16 7.95
CA LYS A 117 -8.85 -3.95 8.96
C LYS A 117 -8.12 -3.07 9.98
N PHE A 118 -7.46 -2.01 9.53
CA PHE A 118 -6.53 -1.24 10.35
C PHE A 118 -7.01 0.17 10.68
N SER A 119 -7.91 0.73 9.88
CA SER A 119 -8.37 2.11 10.00
C SER A 119 -9.83 2.17 10.46
N ASN A 120 -10.36 3.38 10.54
CA ASN A 120 -11.73 3.62 10.94
C ASN A 120 -12.73 3.03 9.93
N PRO A 121 -13.94 2.62 10.37
CA PRO A 121 -14.96 2.04 9.48
C PRO A 121 -15.38 2.91 8.29
N ASN A 122 -15.09 4.22 8.31
CA ASN A 122 -15.40 5.15 7.24
C ASN A 122 -14.21 5.45 6.30
N SER A 123 -12.97 5.13 6.69
CA SER A 123 -11.75 5.49 5.95
C SER A 123 -11.64 4.79 4.59
N PHE A 124 -12.28 3.63 4.41
CA PHE A 124 -12.23 2.92 3.14
C PHE A 124 -12.85 3.70 1.97
N LYS A 125 -13.85 4.57 2.23
CA LYS A 125 -14.46 5.42 1.19
C LYS A 125 -13.47 6.47 0.72
N PHE A 126 -12.77 7.08 1.67
CA PHE A 126 -11.73 8.05 1.41
C PHE A 126 -10.57 7.43 0.62
N ILE A 127 -10.02 6.30 1.08
CA ILE A 127 -8.92 5.59 0.40
C ILE A 127 -9.31 5.23 -1.04
N ASN A 128 -10.52 4.69 -1.24
CA ASN A 128 -10.99 4.34 -2.56
C ASN A 128 -11.10 5.57 -3.48
N ALA A 129 -11.67 6.67 -2.98
CA ALA A 129 -11.79 7.90 -3.76
C ALA A 129 -10.42 8.48 -4.15
N LYS A 130 -9.46 8.50 -3.21
CA LYS A 130 -8.12 9.07 -3.46
C LYS A 130 -7.26 8.22 -4.37
N LEU A 131 -7.31 6.89 -4.25
CA LEU A 131 -6.61 6.03 -5.20
C LEU A 131 -7.21 6.13 -6.61
N ASP A 132 -8.53 6.27 -6.74
CA ASP A 132 -9.18 6.44 -8.04
C ASP A 132 -8.85 7.81 -8.68
N GLU A 133 -8.86 8.88 -7.88
CA GLU A 133 -8.43 10.22 -8.29
C GLU A 133 -6.98 10.22 -8.79
N TRP A 134 -6.07 9.66 -7.99
CA TRP A 134 -4.66 9.52 -8.34
C TRP A 134 -4.46 8.66 -9.60
N LEU A 135 -5.17 7.52 -9.70
CA LEU A 135 -5.09 6.64 -10.87
C LEU A 135 -5.50 7.37 -12.15
N LYS A 136 -6.59 8.15 -12.11
CA LYS A 136 -7.07 8.96 -13.25
C LYS A 136 -6.08 10.06 -13.65
N ALA A 137 -5.47 10.73 -12.67
CA ALA A 137 -4.46 11.76 -12.95
C ALA A 137 -3.22 11.17 -13.65
N ASN A 138 -2.83 9.95 -13.26
CA ASN A 138 -1.67 9.27 -13.82
C ASN A 138 -1.98 8.40 -15.06
N GLN A 139 -3.26 8.27 -15.49
CA GLN A 139 -3.66 7.45 -16.64
C GLN A 139 -2.92 7.77 -17.95
N LYS A 140 -2.55 9.04 -18.17
CA LYS A 140 -1.80 9.47 -19.36
C LYS A 140 -0.38 8.94 -19.43
N ASP A 141 0.27 8.70 -18.29
CA ASP A 141 1.64 8.18 -18.23
C ASP A 141 1.72 6.67 -18.56
N TRP A 142 0.59 5.97 -18.47
CA TRP A 142 0.49 4.52 -18.69
C TRP A 142 0.12 4.16 -20.13
N LEU A 143 -0.58 5.04 -20.86
CA LEU A 143 -0.89 4.88 -22.28
C LEU A 143 0.33 5.13 -23.19
N THR A 144 1.30 5.92 -22.73
CA THR A 144 2.55 6.21 -23.44
C THR A 144 3.63 5.13 -23.25
N LYS A 145 3.56 4.32 -22.20
CA LYS A 145 4.50 3.20 -21.96
C LYS A 145 4.10 1.89 -22.65
N ASN A 146 2.88 1.80 -23.16
CA ASN A 146 2.33 0.61 -23.83
C ASN A 146 2.10 0.82 -25.35
N ASN A 147 2.68 1.88 -25.94
CA ASN A 147 2.73 2.14 -27.38
C ASN A 147 4.17 2.26 -27.85
#